data_AF-A0AA46H0I5-F1
#
_entry.id   AF-A0AA46H0I5-F1
#
_cell.length_a   1.000
_cell.length_b   1.000
_cell.length_c   1.000
_cell.angle_alpha   90.00
_cell.angle_beta   90.00
_cell.angle_gamma   90.00
#
_symmetry.space_group_name_H-M   'P 1'
#
loop_
_entity.id
_entity.type
_entity.pdbx_description
1 polymer ?
#
loop_
_entity_poly.entity_id
_entity_poly.type
_entity_poly.pdbx_seq_one_letter_code
_entity_poly.pdbx_strand_id
1 'polypeptide(L)'
;MGHGDVTGTGRGEECNGPQRASARHYGPVPRLDINRWRLAITGATCEGMYCYTWDDILDMPMIDVPGTIHCAQQGRGITQIWRGVPTSHLLSIAPPDPKATHALAAAAYGFSSTLRLRDLNHPETILATCVDGVPLTPQHGAPLRLFAPHLFGWKSVKWLLEISYLTAPEPGFWECRGYHMVGKVSDGHIYAHQE
;
A
#
# COMPACT_ATOMS: atom_id res chain seq x y z
N MET A 1 45.05 -30.23 -1.43
CA MET A 1 43.94 -30.70 -2.30
C MET A 1 42.66 -30.05 -1.80
N GLY A 2 42.08 -29.20 -2.65
CA GLY A 2 40.85 -28.40 -2.56
C GLY A 2 40.06 -28.28 -1.26
N HIS A 3 40.05 -27.07 -0.69
CA HIS A 3 38.89 -26.52 0.03
C HIS A 3 37.81 -26.17 -1.01
N GLY A 4 36.61 -26.73 -0.86
CA GLY A 4 35.43 -26.38 -1.66
C GLY A 4 34.65 -25.29 -0.95
N ASP A 5 34.89 -24.06 -1.38
CA ASP A 5 34.06 -22.89 -1.12
C ASP A 5 32.78 -22.99 -1.96
N VAL A 6 31.60 -22.78 -1.37
CA VAL A 6 30.35 -22.60 -2.12
C VAL A 6 29.64 -21.38 -1.54
N THR A 7 30.11 -20.22 -1.96
CA THR A 7 29.33 -18.99 -1.99
C THR A 7 28.19 -19.14 -3.00
N GLY A 8 26.95 -19.15 -2.51
CA GLY A 8 25.75 -19.16 -3.33
C GLY A 8 24.85 -17.99 -2.98
N THR A 9 25.22 -16.78 -3.41
CA THR A 9 24.37 -15.58 -3.36
C THR A 9 23.28 -15.71 -4.42
N GLY A 10 22.13 -16.26 -4.03
CA GLY A 10 20.96 -16.39 -4.92
C GLY A 10 20.32 -15.02 -5.17
N ARG A 11 20.56 -14.45 -6.36
CA ARG A 11 19.74 -13.39 -6.93
C ARG A 11 18.31 -13.91 -7.13
N GLY A 12 17.34 -13.12 -6.69
CA GLY A 12 15.89 -13.21 -6.93
C GLY A 12 15.37 -14.53 -7.50
N GLU A 13 14.78 -15.36 -6.64
CA GLU A 13 13.90 -16.43 -7.10
C GLU A 13 12.81 -15.82 -7.98
N GLU A 14 12.75 -16.26 -9.24
CA GLU A 14 11.70 -15.87 -10.19
C GLU A 14 10.35 -16.34 -9.67
N CYS A 15 9.68 -15.39 -9.07
CA CYS A 15 8.33 -15.44 -8.58
C CYS A 15 7.30 -15.76 -9.70
N ASN A 16 6.96 -17.03 -9.91
CA ASN A 16 6.02 -17.48 -10.94
C ASN A 16 4.80 -18.21 -10.33
N GLY A 17 3.59 -17.69 -10.54
CA GLY A 17 2.33 -18.31 -10.10
C GLY A 17 1.11 -17.38 -10.20
N PRO A 18 -0.12 -17.91 -10.37
CA PRO A 18 -1.33 -17.08 -10.45
C PRO A 18 -1.67 -16.49 -9.08
N GLN A 19 -2.08 -15.23 -9.07
CA GLN A 19 -2.60 -14.59 -7.86
C GLN A 19 -3.98 -15.16 -7.52
N ARG A 20 -4.14 -15.58 -6.25
CA ARG A 20 -5.26 -16.41 -5.80
C ARG A 20 -6.54 -15.61 -5.52
N ALA A 21 -6.42 -14.39 -4.98
CA ALA A 21 -7.58 -13.54 -4.75
C ALA A 21 -8.12 -12.93 -6.04
N SER A 22 -9.42 -12.63 -6.05
CA SER A 22 -10.02 -11.82 -7.10
C SER A 22 -9.65 -10.35 -6.92
N ALA A 23 -9.29 -9.69 -8.02
CA ALA A 23 -9.07 -8.26 -8.04
C ALA A 23 -10.38 -7.50 -8.34
N ARG A 24 -10.64 -6.42 -7.61
CA ARG A 24 -11.75 -5.50 -7.87
C ARG A 24 -11.27 -4.11 -8.25
N HIS A 25 -11.97 -3.45 -9.15
CA HIS A 25 -11.65 -2.11 -9.64
C HIS A 25 -12.94 -1.32 -9.83
N TYR A 26 -12.92 -0.02 -9.56
CA TYR A 26 -14.04 0.87 -9.91
C TYR A 26 -13.94 1.37 -11.37
N GLY A 27 -12.75 1.29 -11.96
CA GLY A 27 -12.42 1.79 -13.29
C GLY A 27 -11.41 0.90 -14.02
N PRO A 28 -10.86 1.36 -15.17
CA PRO A 28 -9.92 0.56 -15.96
C PRO A 28 -8.63 0.26 -15.19
N VAL A 29 -7.96 -0.82 -15.57
CA VAL A 29 -6.65 -1.20 -15.02
C VAL A 29 -5.56 -0.42 -15.76
N PRO A 30 -4.84 0.52 -15.11
CA PRO A 30 -3.72 1.20 -15.72
C PRO A 30 -2.59 0.22 -16.03
N ARG A 31 -1.87 0.51 -17.10
CA ARG A 31 -0.52 -0.03 -17.34
C ARG A 31 0.47 1.08 -17.08
N LEU A 32 1.17 0.98 -15.94
CA LEU A 32 2.19 1.93 -15.55
C LEU A 32 3.53 1.50 -16.14
N ASP A 33 4.25 2.46 -16.73
CA ASP A 33 5.63 2.25 -17.18
C ASP A 33 6.56 2.40 -15.97
N ILE A 34 7.21 1.31 -15.58
CA ILE A 34 8.03 1.24 -14.38
C ILE A 34 9.21 2.21 -14.40
N ASN A 35 9.76 2.49 -15.58
CA ASN A 35 10.91 3.39 -15.73
C ASN A 35 10.53 4.85 -15.46
N ARG A 36 9.26 5.19 -15.71
CA ARG A 36 8.70 6.53 -15.52
C ARG A 36 7.90 6.67 -14.23
N TRP A 37 7.52 5.54 -13.62
CA TRP A 37 6.77 5.52 -12.38
C TRP A 37 7.59 6.15 -11.24
N ARG A 38 6.91 6.89 -10.38
CA ARG A 38 7.45 7.48 -9.17
C ARG A 38 6.42 7.41 -8.06
N LEU A 39 6.87 7.29 -6.82
CA LEU A 39 6.09 7.57 -5.63
C LEU A 39 6.48 8.94 -5.08
N ALA A 40 5.53 9.88 -5.03
CA ALA A 40 5.72 11.18 -4.42
C ALA A 40 5.22 11.19 -2.96
N ILE A 41 5.98 11.81 -2.05
CA ILE A 41 5.53 12.15 -0.70
C ILE A 41 5.46 13.66 -0.59
N THR A 42 4.26 14.18 -0.33
CA THR A 42 3.93 15.61 -0.46
C THR A 42 3.13 16.12 0.73
N GLY A 43 2.67 17.36 0.66
CA GLY A 43 1.78 17.96 1.65
C GLY A 43 2.55 18.47 2.86
N ALA A 44 2.00 18.23 4.06
CA ALA A 44 2.60 18.62 5.32
C ALA A 44 3.76 17.69 5.72
N THR A 45 4.86 17.76 4.98
CA THR A 45 6.14 17.09 5.27
C THR A 45 7.02 17.98 6.15
N CYS A 46 7.98 17.39 6.87
CA CYS A 46 9.03 18.13 7.57
C CYS A 46 9.99 18.83 6.60
N GLU A 47 10.24 18.21 5.44
CA GLU A 47 11.09 18.76 4.39
C GLU A 47 10.39 18.58 3.05
N GLY A 48 10.41 19.63 2.22
CA GLY A 48 9.90 19.72 0.84
C GLY A 48 9.08 18.54 0.30
N MET A 49 9.42 18.08 -0.90
CA MET A 49 8.77 16.92 -1.52
C MET A 49 9.81 15.82 -1.66
N TYR A 50 9.42 14.59 -1.34
CA TYR A 50 10.24 13.40 -1.60
C TYR A 50 9.69 12.67 -2.82
N CYS A 51 10.59 12.05 -3.58
CA CYS A 51 10.22 11.32 -4.79
C CYS A 51 11.11 10.08 -4.91
N TYR A 52 10.48 8.91 -5.00
CA TYR A 52 11.16 7.62 -5.08
C TYR A 52 10.90 6.97 -6.44
N THR A 53 11.96 6.48 -7.05
CA THR A 53 11.92 5.60 -8.22
C THR A 53 11.53 4.18 -7.84
N TRP A 54 11.32 3.31 -8.83
CA TRP A 54 11.08 1.91 -8.54
C TRP A 54 12.29 1.21 -7.90
N ASP A 55 13.50 1.53 -8.36
CA ASP A 55 14.73 0.97 -7.80
C ASP A 55 14.90 1.39 -6.34
N ASP A 56 14.60 2.66 -6.00
CA ASP A 56 14.62 3.12 -4.60
C ASP A 56 13.66 2.30 -3.71
N ILE A 57 12.48 1.94 -4.22
CA ILE A 57 11.52 1.10 -3.47
C ILE A 57 12.06 -0.31 -3.27
N LEU A 58 12.74 -0.88 -4.27
CA LEU A 58 13.30 -2.23 -4.17
C LEU A 58 14.52 -2.30 -3.23
N ASP A 59 15.25 -1.19 -3.07
CA ASP A 59 16.40 -1.09 -2.17
C ASP A 59 15.99 -0.87 -0.69
N MET A 60 14.72 -0.52 -0.43
CA MET A 60 14.19 -0.36 0.93
C MET A 60 14.01 -1.72 1.65
N PRO A 61 14.06 -1.73 3.00
CA PRO A 61 13.77 -2.93 3.78
C PRO A 61 12.35 -3.45 3.49
N MET A 62 12.23 -4.77 3.34
CA MET A 62 10.97 -5.45 3.06
C MET A 62 10.59 -6.37 4.23
N ILE A 63 9.29 -6.47 4.50
CA ILE A 63 8.74 -7.43 5.48
C ILE A 63 7.63 -8.28 4.84
N ASP A 64 7.38 -9.44 5.43
CA ASP A 64 6.24 -10.30 5.10
C ASP A 64 5.11 -10.08 6.11
N VAL A 65 3.92 -9.78 5.61
CA VAL A 65 2.71 -9.54 6.40
C VAL A 65 1.62 -10.52 5.98
N PRO A 66 1.22 -11.47 6.84
CA PRO A 66 0.02 -12.25 6.60
C PRO A 66 -1.22 -11.36 6.75
N GLY A 67 -2.11 -11.36 5.76
CA GLY A 67 -3.31 -10.53 5.86
C GLY A 67 -4.37 -10.81 4.81
N THR A 68 -5.60 -10.39 5.14
CA THR A 68 -6.77 -10.53 4.27
C THR A 68 -7.24 -9.15 3.82
N ILE A 69 -7.57 -8.99 2.54
CA ILE A 69 -8.31 -7.81 2.07
C ILE A 69 -9.81 -8.05 2.30
N HIS A 70 -10.40 -7.28 3.20
CA HIS A 70 -11.84 -7.32 3.48
C HIS A 70 -12.59 -6.36 2.54
N CYS A 71 -13.38 -6.88 1.61
CA CYS A 71 -14.21 -6.04 0.74
C CYS A 71 -15.52 -5.68 1.45
N ALA A 72 -15.91 -4.40 1.40
CA ALA A 72 -17.14 -3.87 2.02
C ALA A 72 -18.43 -4.62 1.64
N GLN A 73 -18.47 -5.29 0.49
CA GLN A 73 -19.68 -5.87 -0.08
C GLN A 73 -19.70 -7.41 -0.09
N GLN A 74 -18.72 -8.09 0.52
CA GLN A 74 -18.62 -9.55 0.50
C GLN A 74 -18.09 -10.15 1.80
N GLY A 75 -18.34 -11.46 1.98
CA GLY A 75 -17.83 -12.27 3.08
C GLY A 75 -16.30 -12.39 3.12
N ARG A 76 -15.82 -13.23 4.07
CA ARG A 76 -14.39 -13.34 4.44
C ARG A 76 -13.50 -13.53 3.19
N GLY A 77 -12.49 -12.67 3.05
CA GLY A 77 -11.46 -12.81 2.03
C GLY A 77 -10.50 -13.97 2.31
N ILE A 78 -9.49 -14.13 1.46
CA ILE A 78 -8.44 -15.14 1.62
C ILE A 78 -7.24 -14.49 2.28
N THR A 79 -6.71 -15.10 3.35
CA THR A 79 -5.43 -14.70 3.94
C THR A 79 -4.30 -15.08 2.99
N GLN A 80 -3.45 -14.11 2.68
CA GLN A 80 -2.28 -14.25 1.82
C GLN A 80 -1.05 -13.64 2.51
N ILE A 81 0.15 -13.96 2.03
CA ILE A 81 1.39 -13.35 2.52
C ILE A 81 1.77 -12.19 1.61
N TRP A 82 1.74 -10.97 2.13
CA TRP A 82 2.09 -9.76 1.37
C TRP A 82 3.51 -9.33 1.71
N ARG A 83 4.32 -9.01 0.70
CA ARG A 83 5.68 -8.51 0.89
C ARG A 83 5.80 -7.08 0.39
N GLY A 84 6.45 -6.23 1.18
CA GLY A 84 6.57 -4.82 0.87
C GLY A 84 7.35 -4.01 1.89
N VAL A 85 7.53 -2.73 1.59
CA VAL A 85 8.22 -1.77 2.46
C VAL A 85 7.28 -1.41 3.62
N PRO A 86 7.69 -1.56 4.89
CA PRO A 86 6.88 -1.09 6.01
C PRO A 86 6.71 0.43 5.93
N THR A 87 5.48 0.91 6.00
CA THR A 87 5.20 2.35 5.89
C THR A 87 5.78 3.14 7.06
N SER A 88 6.07 2.50 8.19
CA SER A 88 6.87 3.11 9.28
C SER A 88 8.29 3.49 8.83
N HIS A 89 8.91 2.71 7.93
CA HIS A 89 10.19 3.08 7.34
C HIS A 89 10.04 4.30 6.42
N LEU A 90 8.99 4.33 5.60
CA LEU A 90 8.69 5.50 4.75
C LEU A 90 8.51 6.78 5.59
N LEU A 91 7.76 6.71 6.70
CA LEU A 91 7.57 7.82 7.63
C LEU A 91 8.88 8.26 8.32
N SER A 92 9.89 7.39 8.37
CA SER A 92 11.21 7.74 8.91
C SER A 92 12.08 8.49 7.90
N ILE A 93 12.02 8.11 6.62
CA ILE A 93 12.87 8.69 5.56
C ILE A 93 12.20 9.88 4.84
N ALA A 94 10.89 10.01 4.94
CA ALA A 94 10.10 11.15 4.50
C ALA A 94 9.19 11.60 5.66
N PRO A 95 9.74 12.23 6.72
CA PRO A 95 8.98 12.52 7.92
C PRO A 95 7.83 13.52 7.69
N PRO A 96 6.65 13.27 8.27
CA PRO A 96 5.54 14.21 8.26
C PRO A 96 5.79 15.37 9.23
N ASP A 97 5.26 16.56 8.90
CA ASP A 97 5.22 17.70 9.82
C ASP A 97 4.53 17.30 11.13
N PRO A 98 4.97 17.78 12.31
CA PRO A 98 4.34 17.42 13.59
C PRO A 98 2.84 17.72 13.70
N LYS A 99 2.29 18.61 12.87
CA LYS A 99 0.86 18.93 12.78
C LYS A 99 0.09 18.00 11.84
N ALA A 100 0.78 17.19 11.03
CA ALA A 100 0.13 16.23 10.18
C ALA A 100 -0.57 15.15 11.04
N THR A 101 -1.79 14.81 10.67
CA THR A 101 -2.63 13.85 11.39
C THR A 101 -3.11 12.71 10.49
N HIS A 102 -3.14 12.95 9.18
CA HIS A 102 -3.63 12.03 8.17
C HIS A 102 -2.69 11.98 6.96
N ALA A 103 -2.90 10.99 6.10
CA ALA A 103 -2.26 10.88 4.81
C ALA A 103 -3.31 10.48 3.75
N LEU A 104 -3.35 11.21 2.65
CA LEU A 104 -4.12 10.86 1.46
C LEU A 104 -3.24 10.03 0.53
N ALA A 105 -3.56 8.74 0.38
CA ALA A 105 -2.93 7.88 -0.61
C ALA A 105 -3.69 8.00 -1.94
N ALA A 106 -3.00 8.38 -3.01
CA ALA A 106 -3.59 8.60 -4.33
C ALA A 106 -3.02 7.62 -5.37
N ALA A 107 -3.93 7.07 -6.17
CA ALA A 107 -3.67 6.12 -7.23
C ALA A 107 -3.61 6.80 -8.60
N ALA A 108 -3.08 6.07 -9.57
CA ALA A 108 -3.37 6.32 -10.97
C ALA A 108 -4.89 6.33 -11.24
N TYR A 109 -5.33 7.21 -12.13
CA TYR A 109 -6.72 7.43 -12.54
C TYR A 109 -7.68 8.01 -11.48
N GLY A 110 -7.16 8.64 -10.44
CA GLY A 110 -7.95 9.55 -9.59
C GLY A 110 -8.70 8.89 -8.44
N PHE A 111 -8.37 7.63 -8.13
CA PHE A 111 -8.77 7.02 -6.87
C PHE A 111 -7.87 7.48 -5.73
N SER A 112 -8.44 7.79 -4.58
CA SER A 112 -7.69 8.12 -3.38
C SER A 112 -8.40 7.59 -2.13
N SER A 113 -7.66 7.41 -1.06
CA SER A 113 -8.21 7.08 0.25
C SER A 113 -7.36 7.68 1.36
N THR A 114 -8.02 8.16 2.41
CA THR A 114 -7.35 8.83 3.53
C THR A 114 -7.17 7.87 4.69
N LEU A 115 -5.97 7.84 5.24
CA LEU A 115 -5.64 7.09 6.44
C LEU A 115 -5.22 8.06 7.54
N ARG A 116 -5.46 7.71 8.80
CA ARG A 116 -4.79 8.41 9.90
C ARG A 116 -3.31 8.04 9.87
N LEU A 117 -2.42 8.95 10.27
CA LEU A 117 -0.99 8.62 10.33
C LEU A 117 -0.69 7.43 11.24
N ARG A 118 -1.49 7.22 12.30
CA ARG A 118 -1.37 6.02 13.16
C ARG A 118 -1.69 4.73 12.43
N ASP A 119 -2.61 4.75 11.47
CA ASP A 119 -2.98 3.58 10.68
C ASP A 119 -1.94 3.35 9.58
N LEU A 120 -1.38 4.44 9.03
CA LEU A 120 -0.22 4.37 8.15
C LEU A 120 1.04 3.89 8.90
N ASN A 121 1.21 4.19 10.18
CA ASN A 121 2.34 3.71 10.99
C ASN A 121 2.08 2.35 11.66
N HIS A 122 0.99 1.66 11.30
CA HIS A 122 0.68 0.36 11.88
C HIS A 122 1.74 -0.69 11.48
N PRO A 123 2.14 -1.61 12.37
CA PRO A 123 3.19 -2.61 12.08
C PRO A 123 2.92 -3.50 10.87
N GLU A 124 1.64 -3.67 10.52
CA GLU A 124 1.19 -4.50 9.39
C GLU A 124 0.84 -3.67 8.14
N THR A 125 1.00 -2.35 8.17
CA THR A 125 0.81 -1.51 6.98
C THR A 125 2.10 -1.48 6.16
N ILE A 126 1.99 -1.78 4.87
CA ILE A 126 3.13 -1.84 3.96
C ILE A 126 2.79 -1.23 2.58
N LEU A 127 3.83 -0.81 1.87
CA LEU A 127 3.81 -0.61 0.43
C LEU A 127 4.15 -1.94 -0.26
N ALA A 128 3.13 -2.71 -0.60
CA ALA A 128 3.29 -4.06 -1.13
C ALA A 128 3.71 -4.06 -2.60
N THR A 129 4.69 -4.91 -2.91
CA THR A 129 5.21 -5.19 -4.27
C THR A 129 4.93 -6.62 -4.72
N CYS A 130 4.74 -7.53 -3.76
CA CYS A 130 4.47 -8.95 -4.00
C CYS A 130 3.36 -9.48 -3.07
N VAL A 131 2.74 -10.58 -3.50
CA VAL A 131 1.79 -11.36 -2.70
C VAL A 131 1.95 -12.84 -3.00
N ASP A 132 1.96 -13.70 -1.99
CA ASP A 132 2.22 -15.15 -2.07
C ASP A 132 3.48 -15.49 -2.88
N GLY A 133 4.55 -14.70 -2.70
CA GLY A 133 5.79 -14.89 -3.43
C GLY A 133 5.71 -14.53 -4.91
N VAL A 134 4.66 -13.82 -5.38
CA VAL A 134 4.54 -13.33 -6.76
C VAL A 134 4.42 -11.81 -6.86
N PRO A 135 5.13 -11.13 -7.80
CA PRO A 135 4.94 -9.73 -8.09
C PRO A 135 3.48 -9.40 -8.29
N LEU A 136 3.09 -8.19 -7.91
CA LEU A 136 1.74 -7.72 -8.17
C LEU A 136 1.46 -7.77 -9.69
N THR A 137 0.30 -8.33 -10.05
CA THR A 137 -0.25 -8.11 -11.39
C THR A 137 -0.83 -6.70 -11.49
N PRO A 138 -0.97 -6.13 -12.70
CA PRO A 138 -1.66 -4.86 -12.88
C PRO A 138 -3.05 -4.86 -12.22
N GLN A 139 -3.77 -5.97 -12.26
CA GLN A 139 -5.09 -6.10 -11.61
C GLN A 139 -4.98 -5.93 -10.08
N HIS A 140 -3.91 -6.40 -9.47
CA HIS A 140 -3.73 -6.34 -8.02
C HIS A 140 -2.98 -5.10 -7.53
N GLY A 141 -2.59 -4.21 -8.44
CA GLY A 141 -2.09 -2.88 -8.11
C GLY A 141 -0.65 -2.61 -8.51
N ALA A 142 -0.07 -3.40 -9.41
CA ALA A 142 1.32 -3.23 -9.85
C ALA A 142 1.62 -1.80 -10.36
N PRO A 143 2.81 -1.26 -10.08
CA PRO A 143 3.93 -1.94 -9.41
C PRO A 143 3.83 -1.91 -7.88
N LEU A 144 3.10 -0.94 -7.33
CA LEU A 144 3.04 -0.68 -5.90
C LEU A 144 1.60 -0.43 -5.43
N ARG A 145 1.23 -1.03 -4.30
CA ARG A 145 -0.01 -0.71 -3.61
C ARG A 145 0.24 -0.44 -2.13
N LEU A 146 -0.62 0.37 -1.54
CA LEU A 146 -0.79 0.38 -0.09
C LEU A 146 -1.58 -0.87 0.33
N PHE A 147 -1.13 -1.50 1.42
CA PHE A 147 -1.78 -2.64 2.04
C PHE A 147 -1.86 -2.40 3.56
N ALA A 148 -3.09 -2.38 4.09
CA ALA A 148 -3.39 -2.17 5.52
C ALA A 148 -4.46 -3.19 5.94
N PRO A 149 -4.07 -4.39 6.42
CA PRO A 149 -5.00 -5.51 6.61
C PRO A 149 -6.03 -5.31 7.73
N HIS A 150 -5.74 -4.43 8.69
CA HIS A 150 -6.67 -4.07 9.77
C HIS A 150 -7.79 -3.13 9.31
N LEU A 151 -7.70 -2.59 8.10
CA LEU A 151 -8.70 -1.73 7.48
C LEU A 151 -9.38 -2.43 6.30
N PHE A 152 -10.59 -1.97 5.96
CA PHE A 152 -11.29 -2.46 4.78
C PHE A 152 -10.53 -2.11 3.50
N GLY A 153 -10.74 -2.94 2.47
CA GLY A 153 -9.96 -2.93 1.24
C GLY A 153 -9.96 -1.63 0.45
N TRP A 154 -10.92 -0.72 0.67
CA TRP A 154 -10.88 0.60 0.03
C TRP A 154 -9.73 1.48 0.55
N LYS A 155 -9.22 1.21 1.75
CA LYS A 155 -8.03 1.88 2.32
C LYS A 155 -6.72 1.38 1.71
N SER A 156 -6.71 0.17 1.14
CA SER A 156 -5.53 -0.44 0.52
C SER A 156 -5.41 -0.02 -0.96
N VAL A 157 -5.01 1.23 -1.18
CA VAL A 157 -4.92 1.90 -2.50
C VAL A 157 -3.98 1.16 -3.46
N LYS A 158 -4.47 0.86 -4.68
CA LYS A 158 -3.69 0.23 -5.76
C LYS A 158 -3.07 1.26 -6.69
N TRP A 159 -2.02 0.89 -7.42
CA TRP A 159 -1.37 1.77 -8.42
C TRP A 159 -0.92 3.09 -7.81
N LEU A 160 -0.30 2.99 -6.64
CA LEU A 160 0.01 4.13 -5.80
C LEU A 160 1.00 5.07 -6.52
N LEU A 161 0.70 6.36 -6.50
CA LEU A 161 1.53 7.42 -7.08
C LEU A 161 1.95 8.45 -6.04
N GLU A 162 1.11 8.70 -5.04
CA GLU A 162 1.36 9.76 -4.06
C GLU A 162 0.82 9.40 -2.68
N ILE A 163 1.55 9.81 -1.65
CA ILE A 163 1.07 9.91 -0.28
C ILE A 163 1.24 11.37 0.16
N SER A 164 0.13 12.08 0.33
CA SER A 164 0.14 13.48 0.77
C SER A 164 -0.20 13.57 2.25
N TYR A 165 0.68 14.15 3.06
CA TYR A 165 0.41 14.36 4.48
C TYR A 165 -0.53 15.54 4.68
N LEU A 166 -1.54 15.35 5.55
CA LEU A 166 -2.60 16.30 5.80
C LEU A 166 -2.65 16.66 7.29
N THR A 167 -2.89 17.92 7.60
CA THR A 167 -3.08 18.42 8.98
C THR A 167 -4.49 18.18 9.50
N ALA A 168 -5.45 17.94 8.60
CA ALA A 168 -6.84 17.60 8.91
C ALA A 168 -7.32 16.46 7.99
N PRO A 169 -8.35 15.69 8.38
CA PRO A 169 -8.89 14.65 7.51
C PRO A 169 -9.58 15.28 6.29
N GLU A 170 -9.15 14.87 5.10
CA GLU A 170 -9.89 15.11 3.87
C GLU A 170 -10.46 13.79 3.36
N PRO A 171 -11.72 13.72 2.91
CA PRO A 171 -12.29 12.48 2.40
C PRO A 171 -11.71 12.10 1.02
N GLY A 172 -11.31 10.84 0.89
CA GLY A 172 -10.94 10.24 -0.39
C GLY A 172 -12.15 9.88 -1.26
N PHE A 173 -11.93 9.01 -2.24
CA PHE A 173 -12.94 8.67 -3.24
C PHE A 173 -14.20 8.04 -2.65
N TRP A 174 -14.07 6.99 -1.83
CA TRP A 174 -15.25 6.31 -1.27
C TRP A 174 -15.81 7.03 -0.06
N GLU A 175 -14.95 7.72 0.69
CA GLU A 175 -15.30 8.49 1.88
C GLU A 175 -16.22 9.67 1.52
N CYS A 176 -15.95 10.37 0.41
CA CYS A 176 -16.85 11.38 -0.16
C CYS A 176 -18.22 10.81 -0.58
N ARG A 177 -18.34 9.49 -0.71
CA ARG A 177 -19.56 8.77 -1.13
C ARG A 177 -20.24 8.03 0.02
N GLY A 178 -19.91 8.39 1.26
CA GLY A 178 -20.57 7.89 2.46
C GLY A 178 -19.93 6.63 3.08
N TYR A 179 -18.79 6.17 2.58
CA TYR A 179 -18.01 5.12 3.26
C TYR A 179 -17.35 5.70 4.52
N HIS A 180 -17.13 4.83 5.50
CA HIS A 180 -16.58 5.23 6.79
C HIS A 180 -15.16 5.82 6.66
N MET A 181 -14.90 6.94 7.35
CA MET A 181 -13.61 7.64 7.26
C MET A 181 -12.43 6.80 7.75
N VAL A 182 -12.63 6.00 8.80
CA VAL A 182 -11.61 5.06 9.29
C VAL A 182 -11.64 3.72 8.58
N GLY A 183 -12.80 3.06 8.52
CA GLY A 183 -12.94 1.77 7.83
C GLY A 183 -12.21 0.63 8.54
N LYS A 184 -12.26 0.56 9.87
CA LYS A 184 -11.70 -0.56 10.64
C LYS A 184 -12.52 -1.82 10.44
N VAL A 185 -11.86 -2.94 10.15
CA VAL A 185 -12.54 -4.23 9.96
C VAL A 185 -13.18 -4.72 11.26
N SER A 186 -12.51 -4.51 12.40
CA SER A 186 -12.98 -4.93 13.74
C SER A 186 -14.32 -4.32 14.11
N ASP A 187 -14.56 -3.09 13.68
CA ASP A 187 -15.72 -2.30 14.08
C ASP A 187 -16.92 -2.66 13.20
N GLY A 188 -16.68 -3.22 12.00
CA GLY A 188 -17.73 -3.63 11.07
C GLY A 188 -18.47 -2.46 10.39
N HIS A 189 -18.11 -1.21 10.70
CA HIS A 189 -18.73 -0.03 10.12
C HIS A 189 -18.17 0.22 8.72
N ILE A 190 -18.99 -0.06 7.72
CA ILE A 190 -18.68 0.15 6.30
C ILE A 190 -18.99 1.60 5.88
N TYR A 191 -20.07 2.15 6.42
CA TYR A 191 -20.59 3.48 6.07
C TYR A 191 -20.49 4.45 7.25
N ALA A 192 -20.39 5.73 6.94
CA ALA A 192 -20.22 6.79 7.95
C ALA A 192 -21.42 6.93 8.91
N HIS A 193 -22.62 6.49 8.51
CA HIS A 193 -23.83 6.56 9.34
C HIS A 193 -23.96 5.40 10.35
N GLN A 194 -22.98 4.50 10.40
CA GLN A 194 -23.00 3.32 11.27
C GLN A 194 -22.23 3.53 12.59
N GLU A 195 -21.70 4.74 12.81
CA GLU A 195 -21.01 5.14 14.04
C GLU A 195 -21.94 5.27 15.26
#